data_AF-K1ZYE4-F1
#
_entry.id   AF-K1ZYE4-F1
#
_cell.length_a   1.000
_cell.length_b   1.000
_cell.length_c   1.000
_cell.angle_alpha   90.00
_cell.angle_beta   90.00
_cell.angle_gamma   90.00
#
_symmetry.space_group_name_H-M   'P 1'
#
loop_
_entity.id
_entity.type
_entity.pdbx_description
1 polymer ?
#
loop_
_entity_poly.entity_id
_entity_poly.type
_entity_poly.pdbx_seq_one_letter_code
_entity_poly.pdbx_strand_id
1 'polypeptide(L)'
;RALAQSGADGVMVGRGAQGQPWLLAEIGAALYGTPAPEVPAGAALADLVVEHYEAILSFYGSGLGLRVARKHIDCYMQSANTTLHRAEILTSKSPATVTALLHESFCERKAA
;
A
#
# COMPACT_ATOMS: atom_id res chain seq x y z
N ARG A 1 -19.55 -12.18 1.13
CA ARG A 1 -21.03 -12.06 0.97
C ARG A 1 -21.44 -11.64 -0.44
N ALA A 2 -20.80 -10.65 -1.07
CA ALA A 2 -21.14 -10.20 -2.42
C ALA A 2 -21.29 -11.35 -3.45
N LEU A 3 -20.30 -12.23 -3.57
CA LEU A 3 -20.33 -13.37 -4.50
C LEU A 3 -21.53 -14.32 -4.25
N ALA A 4 -21.75 -14.70 -2.99
CA ALA A 4 -22.86 -15.58 -2.60
C ALA A 4 -24.24 -14.94 -2.84
N GLN A 5 -24.35 -13.61 -2.73
CA GLN A 5 -25.60 -12.89 -2.96
C GLN A 5 -25.88 -12.65 -4.44
N SER A 6 -24.85 -12.44 -5.25
CA SER A 6 -25.00 -12.19 -6.69
C SER A 6 -25.13 -13.48 -7.52
N GLY A 7 -24.61 -14.60 -7.03
CA GLY A 7 -24.46 -15.82 -7.82
C GLY A 7 -23.47 -15.66 -8.98
N ALA A 8 -22.59 -14.64 -8.94
CA ALA A 8 -21.59 -14.40 -9.97
C ALA A 8 -20.40 -15.37 -9.82
N ASP A 9 -19.65 -15.55 -10.91
CA ASP A 9 -18.42 -16.36 -10.93
C ASP A 9 -17.19 -15.62 -10.39
N GLY A 10 -17.31 -14.31 -10.13
CA GLY A 10 -16.21 -13.50 -9.64
C GLY A 10 -16.66 -12.17 -9.03
N VAL A 11 -15.70 -11.49 -8.40
CA VAL A 11 -15.85 -10.14 -7.86
C VAL A 11 -14.73 -9.24 -8.35
N MET A 12 -15.06 -7.99 -8.67
CA MET A 12 -14.07 -6.95 -8.97
C MET A 12 -13.78 -6.15 -7.70
N VAL A 13 -12.49 -5.98 -7.37
CA VAL A 13 -12.04 -5.17 -6.23
C VAL A 13 -11.43 -3.89 -6.76
N GLY A 14 -12.06 -2.75 -6.46
CA GLY A 14 -11.56 -1.43 -6.84
C GLY A 14 -10.84 -0.74 -5.68
N ARG A 15 -11.50 0.28 -5.10
CA ARG A 15 -10.95 1.11 -4.01
C ARG A 15 -10.47 0.31 -2.79
N GLY A 16 -11.08 -0.83 -2.49
CA GLY A 16 -10.69 -1.67 -1.35
C GLY A 16 -9.25 -2.18 -1.41
N ALA A 17 -8.65 -2.32 -2.59
CA ALA A 17 -7.27 -2.78 -2.73
C ALA A 17 -6.23 -1.65 -2.65
N GLN A 18 -6.66 -0.38 -2.63
CA GLN A 18 -5.73 0.76 -2.57
C GLN A 18 -5.05 0.81 -1.20
N GLY A 19 -3.73 0.83 -1.16
CA GLY A 19 -2.94 0.79 0.08
C GLY A 19 -2.84 -0.61 0.73
N GLN A 20 -3.47 -1.63 0.13
CA GLN A 20 -3.48 -3.01 0.64
C GLN A 20 -3.43 -4.00 -0.54
N PRO A 21 -2.33 -4.06 -1.32
CA PRO A 21 -2.25 -4.91 -2.50
C PRO A 21 -2.44 -6.41 -2.19
N TRP A 22 -2.09 -6.85 -0.97
CA TRP A 22 -2.30 -8.22 -0.48
C TRP A 22 -3.77 -8.62 -0.30
N LEU A 23 -4.71 -7.67 -0.28
CA LEU A 23 -6.14 -7.94 -0.08
C LEU A 23 -6.70 -8.91 -1.14
N LEU A 24 -6.16 -8.88 -2.36
CA LEU A 24 -6.57 -9.83 -3.41
C LEU A 24 -6.19 -11.27 -3.05
N ALA A 25 -5.01 -11.46 -2.45
CA ALA A 25 -4.56 -12.77 -1.98
C ALA A 25 -5.37 -13.23 -0.76
N GLU A 26 -5.71 -12.33 0.17
CA GLU A 26 -6.60 -12.65 1.30
C GLU A 26 -8.00 -13.08 0.82
N ILE A 27 -8.58 -12.35 -0.15
CA ILE A 27 -9.88 -12.70 -0.75
C ILE A 27 -9.79 -14.06 -1.44
N GLY A 28 -8.74 -14.31 -2.22
CA GLY A 28 -8.52 -15.60 -2.87
C GLY A 28 -8.42 -16.74 -1.84
N ALA A 29 -7.64 -16.55 -0.78
CA ALA A 29 -7.49 -17.53 0.28
C ALA A 29 -8.81 -17.87 0.96
N ALA A 30 -9.63 -16.85 1.26
CA ALA A 30 -10.95 -17.05 1.85
C ALA A 30 -11.95 -17.75 0.89
N LEU A 31 -11.86 -17.49 -0.42
CA LEU A 31 -12.77 -18.09 -1.42
C LEU A 31 -12.43 -19.55 -1.72
N TYR A 32 -11.15 -19.90 -1.75
CA TYR A 32 -10.68 -21.23 -2.16
C TYR A 32 -10.23 -22.11 -0.98
N GLY A 33 -10.26 -21.59 0.25
CA GLY A 33 -9.84 -22.34 1.44
C GLY A 33 -8.34 -22.62 1.48
N THR A 34 -7.52 -21.78 0.86
CA THR A 34 -6.05 -21.88 0.92
C THR A 34 -5.50 -21.10 2.12
N PRO A 35 -4.24 -21.33 2.54
CA PRO A 35 -3.61 -20.52 3.58
C PRO A 35 -3.66 -19.03 3.26
N ALA A 36 -3.93 -18.20 4.28
CA ALA A 36 -3.87 -16.75 4.15
C ALA A 36 -2.43 -16.29 3.84
N PRO A 37 -2.25 -15.21 3.06
CA PRO A 37 -0.92 -14.66 2.83
C PRO A 37 -0.35 -14.08 4.12
N GLU A 38 0.98 -14.03 4.22
CA GLU A 38 1.64 -13.20 5.23
C GLU A 38 1.46 -11.73 4.85
N VAL A 39 0.78 -10.98 5.70
CA VAL A 39 0.59 -9.54 5.52
C VAL A 39 1.80 -8.81 6.12
N PRO A 40 2.51 -8.00 5.33
CA PRO A 40 3.68 -7.29 5.83
C PRO A 40 3.28 -6.27 6.90
N ALA A 41 4.12 -6.17 7.93
CA ALA A 41 3.95 -5.25 9.04
C ALA A 41 5.31 -4.66 9.46
N GLY A 42 5.28 -3.53 10.18
CA GLY A 42 6.49 -2.83 10.64
C GLY A 42 7.46 -2.57 9.49
N ALA A 43 8.72 -2.99 9.67
CA ALA A 43 9.78 -2.83 8.68
C ALA A 43 9.46 -3.47 7.32
N ALA A 44 8.85 -4.66 7.29
CA ALA A 44 8.49 -5.31 6.03
C ALA A 44 7.42 -4.53 5.24
N LEU A 45 6.52 -3.84 5.95
CA LEU A 45 5.55 -2.96 5.30
C LEU A 45 6.24 -1.70 4.78
N ALA A 46 7.17 -1.12 5.55
CA ALA A 46 7.97 0.02 5.11
C ALA A 46 8.74 -0.31 3.81
N ASP A 47 9.42 -1.45 3.78
CA ASP A 47 10.20 -1.91 2.63
C ASP A 47 9.30 -2.08 1.40
N LEU A 48 8.13 -2.70 1.53
CA LEU A 48 7.15 -2.85 0.44
C LEU A 48 6.69 -1.49 -0.10
N VAL A 49 6.40 -0.53 0.79
CA VAL A 49 5.92 0.80 0.38
C VAL A 49 7.04 1.56 -0.34
N VAL A 50 8.28 1.46 0.12
CA VAL A 50 9.46 2.05 -0.51
C VAL A 50 9.73 1.42 -1.87
N GLU A 51 9.70 0.10 -1.97
CA GLU A 51 9.86 -0.61 -3.25
C GLU A 51 8.83 -0.15 -4.28
N HIS A 52 7.55 -0.04 -3.87
CA HIS A 52 6.50 0.44 -4.76
C HIS A 52 6.72 1.92 -5.15
N TYR A 53 7.18 2.75 -4.22
CA TYR A 53 7.54 4.14 -4.50
C TYR A 53 8.66 4.24 -5.54
N GLU A 54 9.74 3.49 -5.37
CA GLU A 54 10.87 3.45 -6.29
C GLU A 54 10.46 2.92 -7.68
N ALA A 55 9.61 1.90 -7.73
CA ALA A 55 9.06 1.38 -8.98
C ALA A 55 8.26 2.45 -9.75
N ILE A 56 7.46 3.27 -9.06
CA ILE A 56 6.74 4.40 -9.67
C ILE A 56 7.73 5.43 -10.24
N LEU A 57 8.78 5.76 -9.49
CA LEU A 57 9.79 6.71 -9.97
C LEU A 57 10.58 6.16 -11.17
N SER A 58 10.92 4.88 -11.15
CA SER A 58 11.61 4.21 -12.25
C SER A 58 10.75 4.18 -13.52
N PHE A 59 9.44 3.98 -13.37
CA PHE A 59 8.52 3.88 -14.51
C PHE A 59 8.17 5.24 -15.12
N TYR A 60 7.84 6.23 -14.29
CA TYR A 60 7.37 7.55 -14.75
C TYR A 60 8.47 8.63 -14.83
N GLY A 61 9.68 8.33 -14.35
CA GLY A 61 10.74 9.30 -14.09
C GLY A 61 10.46 10.16 -12.85
N SER A 62 11.49 10.80 -12.31
CA SER A 62 11.39 11.52 -11.02
C SER A 62 10.36 12.66 -11.03
N GLY A 63 10.28 13.45 -12.10
CA GLY A 63 9.40 14.62 -12.16
C GLY A 63 7.91 14.27 -12.10
N LEU A 64 7.43 13.34 -12.93
CA LEU A 64 6.05 12.88 -12.93
C LEU A 64 5.79 11.84 -11.83
N GLY A 65 6.73 10.92 -11.64
CA GLY A 65 6.65 9.85 -10.65
C GLY A 65 6.40 10.37 -9.24
N LEU A 66 7.05 11.48 -8.83
CA LEU A 66 6.77 12.11 -7.52
C LEU A 66 5.31 12.54 -7.36
N ARG A 67 4.65 13.02 -8.42
CA ARG A 67 3.24 13.43 -8.36
C ARG A 67 2.31 12.22 -8.36
N VAL A 68 2.62 11.21 -9.15
CA VAL A 68 1.86 9.96 -9.23
C VAL A 68 1.92 9.22 -7.89
N ALA A 69 3.12 9.09 -7.31
CA ALA A 69 3.38 8.38 -6.07
C ALA A 69 2.53 8.88 -4.89
N ARG A 70 2.28 10.20 -4.80
CA ARG A 70 1.55 10.82 -3.68
C ARG A 70 0.21 10.14 -3.39
N LYS A 71 -0.54 9.80 -4.44
CA LYS A 71 -1.83 9.10 -4.27
C LYS A 71 -1.64 7.71 -3.67
N HIS A 72 -0.68 6.94 -4.18
CA HIS A 72 -0.42 5.58 -3.71
C HIS A 72 0.08 5.56 -2.26
N ILE A 73 1.01 6.47 -1.95
CA ILE A 73 1.53 6.64 -0.59
C ILE A 73 0.41 7.05 0.37
N ASP A 74 -0.43 8.02 -0.01
CA ASP A 74 -1.55 8.44 0.83
C ASP A 74 -2.53 7.28 1.10
N CYS A 75 -2.79 6.43 0.10
CA CYS A 75 -3.59 5.22 0.31
C CYS A 75 -2.95 4.26 1.33
N TYR A 76 -1.64 4.00 1.24
CA TYR A 76 -0.95 3.18 2.24
C TYR A 76 -1.04 3.80 3.64
N MET A 77 -0.81 5.10 3.76
CA MET A 77 -0.87 5.80 5.05
C MET A 77 -2.28 5.74 5.66
N GLN A 78 -3.33 5.86 4.84
CA GLN A 78 -4.73 5.73 5.27
C GLN A 78 -5.07 4.30 5.71
N SER A 79 -4.74 3.28 4.91
CA SER A 79 -4.97 1.87 5.26
C SER A 79 -4.20 1.49 6.52
N ALA A 80 -3.02 2.08 6.68
CA ALA A 80 -2.20 1.93 7.85
C ALA A 80 -2.57 2.96 8.95
N ASN A 81 -3.61 3.78 8.87
CA ASN A 81 -3.98 4.72 9.94
C ASN A 81 -2.80 5.54 10.53
N THR A 82 -1.79 5.88 9.71
CA THR A 82 -0.60 6.63 10.16
C THR A 82 -0.63 8.02 9.56
N THR A 83 -0.40 9.03 10.41
CA THR A 83 -0.32 10.43 10.00
C THR A 83 1.09 10.99 10.16
N LEU A 84 2.01 10.20 10.70
CA LEU A 84 3.40 10.56 10.94
C LEU A 84 4.06 10.97 9.62
N HIS A 85 4.65 12.17 9.57
CA HIS A 85 5.27 12.79 8.39
C HIS A 85 4.39 12.95 7.13
N ARG A 86 3.07 12.72 7.21
CA ARG A 86 2.19 12.69 6.03
C ARG A 86 2.28 13.96 5.17
N ALA A 87 2.22 15.13 5.79
CA ALA A 87 2.27 16.39 5.04
C ALA A 87 3.61 16.58 4.31
N GLU A 88 4.72 16.19 4.94
CA GLU A 88 6.06 16.32 4.37
C GLU A 88 6.29 15.32 3.24
N ILE A 89 5.91 14.06 3.44
CA ILE A 89 5.95 13.00 2.42
C ILE A 89 5.18 13.43 1.15
N LEU A 90 3.97 13.98 1.31
CA LEU A 90 3.11 14.31 0.17
C LEU A 90 3.51 15.59 -0.57
N THR A 91 4.40 16.41 0.00
CA THR A 91 4.83 17.70 -0.57
C THR A 91 6.29 17.72 -1.00
N SER A 92 7.12 16.84 -0.45
CA SER A 92 8.55 16.75 -0.76
C SER A 92 8.82 16.54 -2.25
N LYS A 93 9.93 17.11 -2.70
CA LYS A 93 10.49 16.95 -4.05
C LYS A 93 11.75 16.09 -4.05
N SER A 94 12.19 15.63 -2.90
CA SER A 94 13.42 14.85 -2.71
C SER A 94 13.07 13.38 -2.50
N PRO A 95 13.40 12.47 -3.45
CA PRO A 95 13.16 11.04 -3.27
C PRO A 95 13.84 10.43 -2.06
N ALA A 96 15.06 10.86 -1.75
CA ALA A 96 15.78 10.41 -0.57
C ALA A 96 15.06 10.78 0.73
N THR A 97 14.51 12.01 0.80
CA THR A 97 13.72 12.46 1.95
C THR A 97 12.43 11.66 2.07
N VAL A 98 11.70 11.45 0.97
CA VAL A 98 10.46 10.64 0.98
C VAL A 98 10.74 9.23 1.48
N THR A 99 11.82 8.59 1.00
CA THR A 99 12.19 7.23 1.38
C THR A 99 12.48 7.10 2.88
N ALA A 100 13.28 8.02 3.44
CA ALA A 100 13.57 8.03 4.88
C ALA A 100 12.30 8.20 5.72
N LEU A 101 11.44 9.16 5.36
CA LEU A 101 10.20 9.41 6.08
C LEU A 101 9.21 8.24 5.96
N LEU A 102 9.15 7.54 4.81
CA LEU A 102 8.36 6.32 4.67
C LEU A 102 8.83 5.24 5.64
N HIS A 103 10.13 5.00 5.78
CA HIS A 103 10.62 4.05 6.78
C HIS A 103 10.20 4.44 8.20
N GLU A 104 10.34 5.71 8.58
CA GLU A 104 9.93 6.19 9.90
C GLU A 104 8.41 6.02 10.12
N SER A 105 7.58 6.41 9.15
CA SER A 105 6.11 6.35 9.24
C SER A 105 5.54 4.93 9.37
N PHE A 106 6.22 3.91 8.84
CA PHE A 106 5.73 2.53 8.79
C PHE A 106 6.45 1.57 9.77
N CYS A 107 7.70 1.85 10.17
CA CYS A 107 8.46 1.02 11.12
C CYS A 107 7.92 1.10 12.56
N GLU A 108 7.30 2.20 12.97
CA GLU A 108 6.80 2.36 14.35
C GLU A 108 5.62 1.43 14.69
N ARG A 109 4.97 0.83 13.69
CA ARG A 109 3.86 -0.08 13.94
C ARG A 109 4.37 -1.51 14.21
N LYS A 110 4.64 -1.81 15.48
CA LYS A 110 4.55 -3.20 15.96
C LYS A 110 3.09 -3.63 15.87
N ALA A 111 2.84 -4.80 15.27
CA ALA A 111 1.51 -5.36 15.07
C ALA A 111 0.66 -5.26 16.35
N ALA A 112 -0.55 -4.71 16.20
CA ALA A 112 -1.60 -4.78 17.20
C ALA A 112 -2.33 -6.11 17.09
#